data_AF-A0A954NXR4-F1
#
_entry.id   AF-A0A954NXR4-F1
#
_cell.length_a   1.000
_cell.length_b   1.000
_cell.length_c   1.000
_cell.angle_alpha   90.00
_cell.angle_beta   90.00
_cell.angle_gamma   90.00
#
_symmetry.space_group_name_H-M   'P 1'
#
loop_
_entity.id
_entity.type
_entity.pdbx_description
1 polymer ?
#
loop_
_entity_poly.entity_id
_entity_poly.type
_entity_poly.pdbx_seq_one_letter_code
_entity_poly.pdbx_strand_id
1 'polypeptide(L)'
;SDIRHGVSDTTSQAGGGHAHSGLMIYQGDNWPESYRDHMYTINLHGLRINHDTLERDGAGYTSKHAEDFLFANNEWFRGLDLISGPDGGVYVVDWSDIGECHENDGVHRTSGRIYKVTYGKPSVPTALDLSRMTNAEMVELLRHPNVWQARTARRLLQERAAAGDDLSGASEQLLTMFTSETDEILQLRAMWCLNSIGATDAEWLHQQISHPSEHVRLWAVRFLTENGNVRPDTVVQLENMASTESSGLVRLYLAAALQRLQPQDRWKIATSLARHAEDASDRQLPLMIWYGIEGAVPLNPEAAVALVEQSQIPLIRRHIVRRLTAELDSQPEPVDRLITMIGTRNDSDFQLDLLRGMNEALRGWRQAPMLPSWSRAAEIVLMSPSDEVRSEAQKLGVVFG
;
A
#
# COMPACT_ATOMS: atom_id res chain seq x y z
N SER A 1 32.05 -0.39 2.08
CA SER A 1 33.05 -1.18 2.82
C SER A 1 33.44 -2.35 1.95
N ASP A 2 34.71 -2.73 1.93
CA ASP A 2 35.10 -4.02 1.36
C ASP A 2 34.67 -5.09 2.36
N ILE A 3 33.68 -5.92 2.02
CA ILE A 3 33.13 -6.94 2.93
C ILE A 3 34.20 -7.94 3.40
N ARG A 4 35.28 -8.09 2.62
CA ARG A 4 36.43 -8.92 2.96
C ARG A 4 37.17 -8.45 4.21
N HIS A 5 36.95 -7.21 4.65
CA HIS A 5 37.55 -6.63 5.86
C HIS A 5 36.56 -6.58 7.03
N GLY A 6 35.41 -7.24 6.89
CA GLY A 6 34.32 -7.22 7.85
C GLY A 6 33.40 -6.02 7.69
N VAL A 7 32.32 -6.03 8.47
CA VAL A 7 31.33 -4.95 8.55
C VAL A 7 31.88 -3.88 9.49
N SER A 8 31.92 -2.61 9.07
CA SER A 8 32.35 -1.51 9.96
C SER A 8 31.36 -1.34 11.11
N ASP A 9 31.81 -0.79 12.24
CA ASP A 9 30.96 -0.56 13.42
C ASP A 9 29.68 0.21 13.07
N THR A 10 29.81 1.25 12.25
CA THR A 10 28.67 2.05 11.78
C THR A 10 27.68 1.24 10.93
N THR A 11 28.17 0.38 10.04
CA THR A 11 27.31 -0.50 9.24
C THR A 11 26.69 -1.59 10.10
N SER A 12 27.43 -2.12 11.07
CA SER A 12 26.94 -3.14 12.00
C SER A 12 25.84 -2.61 12.92
N GLN A 13 26.00 -1.37 13.41
CA GLN A 13 24.97 -0.65 14.18
C GLN A 13 23.71 -0.37 13.37
N ALA A 14 23.85 -0.17 12.06
CA ALA A 14 22.73 0.00 11.14
C ALA A 14 22.14 -1.33 10.62
N GLY A 15 22.32 -2.43 11.35
CA GLY A 15 21.79 -3.74 10.97
C GLY A 15 22.58 -4.50 9.90
N GLY A 16 23.77 -4.03 9.50
CA GLY A 16 24.65 -4.74 8.57
C GLY A 16 24.64 -4.25 7.12
N GLY A 17 23.98 -3.12 6.83
CA GLY A 17 23.92 -2.52 5.49
C GLY A 17 22.56 -2.72 4.82
N HIS A 18 22.48 -2.48 3.51
CA HIS A 18 21.19 -2.29 2.80
C HIS A 18 20.76 -3.50 1.95
N ALA A 19 21.46 -4.63 2.07
CA ALA A 19 21.23 -5.84 1.27
C ALA A 19 20.39 -6.86 2.05
N HIS A 20 19.07 -6.63 2.07
CA HIS A 20 18.11 -7.51 2.73
C HIS A 20 17.53 -8.54 1.75
N SER A 21 17.28 -9.75 2.23
CA SER A 21 16.61 -10.84 1.51
C SER A 21 15.64 -11.57 2.43
N GLY A 22 14.55 -12.09 1.87
CA GLY A 22 13.47 -12.69 2.66
C GLY A 22 12.74 -11.67 3.53
N LEU A 23 11.46 -11.93 3.80
CA LEU A 23 10.69 -11.14 4.73
C LEU A 23 9.64 -12.01 5.41
N MET A 24 9.66 -11.98 6.73
CA MET A 24 8.66 -12.65 7.55
C MET A 24 8.17 -11.71 8.64
N ILE A 25 6.86 -11.57 8.78
CA ILE A 25 6.26 -11.12 10.04
C ILE A 25 6.00 -12.37 10.88
N TYR A 26 6.63 -12.49 12.05
CA TYR A 26 6.55 -13.72 12.82
C TYR A 26 5.21 -13.85 13.54
N GLN A 27 4.33 -14.70 13.01
CA GLN A 27 3.00 -14.98 13.57
C GLN A 27 2.85 -16.45 14.00
N GLY A 28 3.97 -17.05 14.43
CA GLY A 28 4.00 -18.38 15.03
C GLY A 28 3.81 -18.32 16.54
N ASP A 29 3.58 -19.48 17.16
CA ASP A 29 3.34 -19.64 18.59
C ASP A 29 4.51 -20.28 19.36
N ASN A 30 5.65 -20.52 18.70
CA ASN A 30 6.82 -21.12 19.32
C ASN A 30 7.76 -20.10 19.97
N TRP A 31 8.14 -19.02 19.28
CA TRP A 31 9.03 -18.00 19.85
C TRP A 31 8.30 -17.20 20.95
N PRO A 32 9.06 -16.62 21.90
CA PRO A 32 8.49 -15.76 22.93
C PRO A 32 7.66 -14.61 22.36
N GLU A 33 6.69 -14.14 23.15
CA GLU A 33 5.77 -13.07 22.75
C GLU A 33 6.48 -11.79 22.29
N SER A 34 7.64 -11.48 22.87
CA SER A 34 8.48 -10.33 22.49
C SER A 34 9.03 -10.35 21.05
N TYR A 35 8.87 -11.46 20.33
CA TYR A 35 9.28 -11.61 18.94
C TYR A 35 8.09 -11.72 17.97
N ARG A 36 6.85 -11.76 18.48
CA ARG A 36 5.63 -11.95 17.68
C ARG A 36 5.19 -10.63 17.04
N ASP A 37 4.63 -10.74 15.84
CA ASP A 37 4.18 -9.62 15.00
C ASP A 37 5.28 -8.60 14.63
N HIS A 38 6.54 -8.98 14.83
CA HIS A 38 7.71 -8.23 14.39
C HIS A 38 8.17 -8.71 13.01
N MET A 39 8.82 -7.81 12.27
CA MET A 39 9.36 -8.05 10.94
C MET A 39 10.80 -8.55 11.02
N TYR A 40 11.09 -9.60 10.27
CA TYR A 40 12.42 -10.18 10.16
C TYR A 40 12.84 -10.26 8.70
N THR A 41 14.07 -9.84 8.43
CA THR A 41 14.73 -9.97 7.12
C THR A 41 16.12 -10.55 7.32
N ILE A 42 16.73 -11.11 6.27
CA ILE A 42 18.11 -11.59 6.34
C ILE A 42 19.02 -10.54 5.73
N ASN A 43 20.09 -10.17 6.44
CA ASN A 43 21.12 -9.27 5.93
C ASN A 43 22.31 -10.06 5.38
N LEU A 44 22.51 -10.00 4.07
CA LEU A 44 23.59 -10.71 3.39
C LEU A 44 24.98 -10.23 3.82
N HIS A 45 25.14 -8.91 3.98
CA HIS A 45 26.42 -8.32 4.37
C HIS A 45 26.59 -8.31 5.89
N GLY A 46 25.49 -8.12 6.63
CA GLY A 46 25.45 -8.16 8.08
C GLY A 46 25.62 -9.54 8.70
N LEU A 47 25.53 -10.60 7.89
CA LEU A 47 25.61 -12.01 8.32
C LEU A 47 24.64 -12.29 9.47
N ARG A 48 23.40 -11.82 9.37
CA ARG A 48 22.43 -11.88 10.48
C ARG A 48 20.99 -11.87 10.01
N ILE A 49 20.08 -12.17 10.92
CA ILE A 49 18.67 -11.86 10.76
C ILE A 49 18.43 -10.50 11.42
N ASN A 50 17.98 -9.53 10.62
CA ASN A 50 17.50 -8.26 11.13
C ASN A 50 16.13 -8.43 11.77
N HIS A 51 15.93 -7.70 12.85
CA HIS A 51 14.70 -7.67 13.62
C HIS A 51 14.20 -6.24 13.72
N ASP A 52 12.99 -5.99 13.21
CA ASP A 52 12.35 -4.69 13.29
C ASP A 52 10.93 -4.80 13.85
N THR A 53 10.50 -3.82 14.64
CA THR A 53 9.09 -3.68 15.03
C THR A 53 8.34 -2.83 14.03
N LEU A 54 7.03 -3.09 13.84
CA LEU A 54 6.16 -2.31 12.97
C LEU A 54 5.34 -1.32 13.78
N GLU A 55 5.30 -0.07 13.34
CA GLU A 55 4.52 0.99 13.97
C GLU A 55 3.67 1.73 12.94
N ARG A 56 2.51 2.22 13.36
CA ARG A 56 1.63 3.04 12.53
C ARG A 56 2.29 4.38 12.24
N ASP A 57 2.31 4.80 10.98
CA ASP A 57 2.80 6.10 10.53
C ASP A 57 1.89 6.62 9.40
N GLY A 58 1.10 7.64 9.72
CA GLY A 58 0.04 8.16 8.83
C GLY A 58 -0.99 7.08 8.42
N ALA A 59 -1.24 6.99 7.12
CA ALA A 59 -2.11 6.00 6.50
C ALA A 59 -1.48 4.60 6.42
N GLY A 60 -0.18 4.46 6.71
CA GLY A 60 0.57 3.22 6.57
C GLY A 60 1.32 2.81 7.83
N TYR A 61 2.46 2.15 7.61
CA TYR A 61 3.36 1.66 8.65
C TYR A 61 4.80 2.04 8.35
N THR A 62 5.59 2.15 9.39
CA THR A 62 7.04 2.26 9.36
C THR A 62 7.65 1.14 10.22
N SER A 63 8.93 0.85 10.01
CA SER A 63 9.66 -0.10 10.84
C SER A 63 10.68 0.61 11.72
N LYS A 64 10.92 0.08 12.91
CA LYS A 64 12.01 0.50 13.80
C LYS A 64 12.90 -0.68 14.13
N HIS A 65 14.20 -0.46 14.02
CA HIS A 65 15.18 -1.50 14.32
C HIS A 65 15.12 -1.89 15.80
N ALA A 66 14.97 -3.18 16.05
CA ALA A 66 15.01 -3.81 17.36
C ALA A 66 16.34 -4.57 17.52
N GLU A 67 16.52 -5.27 18.64
CA GLU A 67 17.75 -6.03 18.88
C GLU A 67 17.79 -7.30 18.01
N ASP A 68 18.78 -7.37 17.13
CA ASP A 68 19.12 -8.57 16.36
C ASP A 68 19.59 -9.70 17.29
N PHE A 69 19.13 -10.92 17.04
CA PHE A 69 19.39 -12.07 17.94
C PHE A 69 20.04 -13.27 17.25
N LEU A 70 20.16 -13.28 15.92
CA LEU A 70 20.77 -14.36 15.15
C LEU A 70 21.86 -13.85 14.23
N PHE A 71 23.09 -14.23 14.56
CA PHE A 71 24.29 -13.89 13.80
C PHE A 71 24.90 -15.18 13.25
N ALA A 72 25.17 -15.21 11.96
CA ALA A 72 25.90 -16.28 11.34
C ALA A 72 27.37 -16.22 11.79
N ASN A 73 27.91 -17.38 12.14
CA ASN A 73 29.30 -17.56 12.54
C ASN A 73 30.21 -17.96 11.36
N ASN A 74 29.74 -17.73 10.13
CA ASN A 74 30.42 -18.11 8.90
C ASN A 74 30.32 -16.96 7.89
N GLU A 75 31.47 -16.49 7.41
CA GLU A 75 31.59 -15.42 6.43
C GLU A 75 30.93 -15.75 5.08
N TRP A 76 30.75 -17.05 4.79
CA TRP A 76 30.10 -17.56 3.58
C TRP A 76 28.59 -17.76 3.75
N PHE A 77 28.00 -17.30 4.85
CA PHE A 77 26.54 -17.30 4.99
C PHE A 77 25.91 -16.33 3.98
N ARG A 78 25.07 -16.86 3.10
CA ARG A 78 24.21 -16.07 2.20
C ARG A 78 22.78 -16.53 2.39
N GLY A 79 22.12 -16.04 3.44
CA GLY A 79 20.71 -16.36 3.64
C GLY A 79 19.83 -15.74 2.55
N LEU A 80 18.76 -16.42 2.18
CA LEU A 80 17.90 -16.02 1.06
C LEU A 80 16.45 -15.79 1.49
N ASP A 81 15.93 -16.66 2.35
CA ASP A 81 14.56 -16.57 2.81
C ASP A 81 14.38 -17.19 4.21
N LEU A 82 13.30 -16.77 4.88
CA LEU A 82 12.89 -17.25 6.18
C LEU A 82 11.37 -17.35 6.28
N ILE A 83 10.86 -18.48 6.76
CA ILE A 83 9.41 -18.74 6.85
C ILE A 83 9.06 -19.48 8.15
N SER A 84 7.89 -19.17 8.72
CA SER A 84 7.35 -19.92 9.86
C SER A 84 6.73 -21.25 9.42
N GLY A 85 6.89 -22.26 10.28
CA GLY A 85 6.46 -23.63 10.05
C GLY A 85 5.23 -24.07 10.86
N PRO A 86 4.78 -25.32 10.68
CA PRO A 86 3.59 -25.87 11.33
C PRO A 86 3.69 -26.00 12.85
N ASP A 87 4.90 -26.05 13.39
CA ASP A 87 5.20 -26.12 14.83
C ASP A 87 5.67 -24.77 15.40
N GLY A 88 5.44 -23.68 14.67
CA GLY A 88 5.81 -22.32 15.04
C GLY A 88 7.31 -22.02 14.90
N GLY A 89 8.17 -23.01 14.64
CA GLY A 89 9.58 -22.78 14.33
C GLY A 89 9.78 -22.05 13.01
N VAL A 90 10.93 -21.44 12.81
CA VAL A 90 11.25 -20.70 11.58
C VAL A 90 12.32 -21.45 10.80
N TYR A 91 12.07 -21.71 9.52
CA TYR A 91 13.06 -22.26 8.61
C TYR A 91 13.79 -21.11 7.94
N VAL A 92 15.11 -21.20 7.88
CA VAL A 92 15.98 -20.24 7.21
C VAL A 92 16.80 -20.99 6.18
N VAL A 93 16.78 -20.52 4.94
CA VAL A 93 17.58 -21.12 3.87
C VAL A 93 18.77 -20.23 3.57
N ASP A 94 19.91 -20.86 3.36
CA ASP A 94 21.10 -20.21 2.86
C ASP A 94 21.75 -21.02 1.76
N TRP A 95 22.67 -20.37 1.06
CA TRP A 95 23.63 -21.04 0.20
C TRP A 95 25.01 -20.41 0.40
N SER A 96 26.04 -21.08 -0.10
CA SER A 96 27.42 -20.61 -0.02
C SER A 96 28.03 -20.70 -1.41
N ASP A 97 28.24 -19.56 -2.04
CA ASP A 97 28.89 -19.45 -3.34
C ASP A 97 30.14 -18.57 -3.21
N ILE A 98 31.16 -18.88 -4.01
CA ILE A 98 32.36 -18.05 -4.17
C ILE A 98 32.10 -16.84 -5.06
N GLY A 99 31.05 -16.88 -5.89
CA GLY A 99 30.64 -15.80 -6.76
C GLY A 99 29.62 -14.85 -6.15
N GLU A 100 30.01 -13.59 -5.90
CA GLU A 100 29.05 -12.54 -5.56
C GLU A 100 28.48 -11.87 -6.82
N CYS A 101 27.14 -11.80 -6.91
CA CYS A 101 26.31 -10.99 -7.81
C CYS A 101 26.49 -11.10 -9.35
N HIS A 102 27.65 -11.46 -9.89
CA HIS A 102 27.92 -11.46 -11.34
C HIS A 102 28.94 -12.52 -11.82
N GLU A 103 29.42 -13.40 -10.94
CA GLU A 103 30.40 -14.45 -11.29
C GLU A 103 29.70 -15.74 -11.74
N ASN A 104 30.14 -16.29 -12.89
CA ASN A 104 29.49 -17.43 -13.57
C ASN A 104 30.30 -18.74 -13.48
N ASP A 105 31.46 -18.73 -12.82
CA ASP A 105 32.46 -19.80 -12.79
C ASP A 105 32.58 -20.51 -11.43
N GLY A 106 31.71 -20.20 -10.46
CA GLY A 106 31.80 -20.68 -9.08
C GLY A 106 30.59 -21.42 -8.48
N VAL A 107 29.48 -21.61 -9.22
CA VAL A 107 28.20 -22.01 -8.60
C VAL A 107 28.22 -23.39 -7.94
N HIS A 108 28.27 -23.40 -6.60
CA HIS A 108 28.25 -24.61 -5.77
C HIS A 108 26.81 -25.08 -5.46
N ARG A 109 26.21 -25.83 -6.40
CA ARG A 109 24.82 -26.33 -6.29
C ARG A 109 24.50 -27.23 -5.09
N THR A 110 25.51 -27.72 -4.36
CA THR A 110 25.35 -28.63 -3.22
C THR A 110 25.62 -27.99 -1.86
N SER A 111 25.90 -26.67 -1.82
CA SER A 111 26.29 -25.96 -0.58
C SER A 111 25.13 -25.37 0.20
N GLY A 112 23.88 -25.51 -0.29
CA GLY A 112 22.69 -24.98 0.37
C GLY A 112 22.47 -25.63 1.74
N ARG A 113 22.10 -24.82 2.74
CA ARG A 113 21.73 -25.31 4.07
C ARG A 113 20.33 -24.82 4.44
N ILE A 114 19.64 -25.64 5.22
CA ILE A 114 18.35 -25.29 5.82
C ILE A 114 18.52 -25.35 7.32
N TYR A 115 18.34 -24.22 7.97
CA TYR A 115 18.32 -24.09 9.43
C TYR A 115 16.88 -24.09 9.91
N LYS A 116 16.67 -24.61 11.12
CA LYS A 116 15.41 -24.46 11.84
C LYS A 116 15.69 -23.78 13.17
N VAL A 117 15.08 -22.62 13.37
CA VAL A 117 15.21 -21.79 14.55
C VAL A 117 13.97 -21.98 15.43
N THR A 118 14.19 -22.48 16.64
CA THR A 118 13.11 -22.75 17.60
C THR A 118 13.48 -22.24 18.99
N TYR A 119 12.46 -21.85 19.75
CA TYR A 119 12.60 -21.62 21.19
C TYR A 119 12.39 -22.94 21.93
N GLY A 120 13.45 -23.43 22.57
CA GLY A 120 13.46 -24.75 23.20
C GLY A 120 13.20 -25.88 22.19
N LYS A 121 12.41 -26.89 22.62
CA LYS A 121 11.97 -27.99 21.76
C LYS A 121 10.46 -27.80 21.48
N PRO A 122 10.05 -27.46 20.25
CA PRO A 122 8.63 -27.32 19.94
C PRO A 122 7.92 -28.67 20.06
N SER A 123 6.64 -28.63 20.41
CA SER A 123 5.77 -29.80 20.30
C SER A 123 5.59 -30.18 18.83
N VAL A 124 5.62 -31.48 18.55
CA VAL A 124 5.29 -31.98 17.21
C VAL A 124 3.79 -31.77 16.98
N PRO A 125 3.37 -31.15 15.86
CA PRO A 125 1.96 -30.96 15.55
C PRO A 125 1.18 -32.28 15.57
N THR A 126 0.02 -32.30 16.20
CA THR A 126 -0.81 -33.50 16.41
C THR A 126 -1.38 -34.06 15.11
N ALA A 127 -1.63 -33.20 14.12
CA ALA A 127 -2.06 -33.56 12.78
C ALA A 127 -1.00 -33.12 11.75
N LEU A 128 -0.29 -34.08 11.17
CA LEU A 128 0.71 -33.82 10.14
C LEU A 128 0.09 -33.57 8.76
N ASP A 129 -1.13 -34.08 8.52
CA ASP A 129 -1.83 -33.97 7.25
C ASP A 129 -3.21 -33.34 7.43
N LEU A 130 -3.26 -32.01 7.31
CA LEU A 130 -4.49 -31.24 7.43
C LEU A 130 -5.49 -31.54 6.29
N SER A 131 -5.03 -32.09 5.16
CA SER A 131 -5.92 -32.37 4.01
C SER A 131 -7.01 -33.40 4.32
N ARG A 132 -6.81 -34.21 5.38
CA ARG A 132 -7.75 -35.23 5.85
C ARG A 132 -8.81 -34.71 6.83
N MET A 133 -8.69 -33.46 7.28
CA MET A 133 -9.64 -32.84 8.19
C MET A 133 -10.96 -32.54 7.47
N THR A 134 -12.07 -32.63 8.18
CA THR A 134 -13.37 -32.17 7.70
C THR A 134 -13.38 -30.65 7.52
N ASN A 135 -14.34 -30.13 6.75
CA ASN A 135 -14.47 -28.67 6.57
C ASN A 135 -14.70 -27.95 7.91
N ALA A 136 -15.48 -28.54 8.83
CA ALA A 136 -15.74 -27.98 10.15
C ALA A 136 -14.45 -27.91 11.00
N GLU A 137 -13.65 -28.97 11.01
CA GLU A 137 -12.37 -28.96 11.71
C GLU A 137 -11.38 -27.94 11.11
N MET A 138 -11.41 -27.73 9.79
CA MET A 138 -10.62 -26.67 9.14
C MET A 138 -11.08 -25.26 9.52
N VAL A 139 -12.38 -25.04 9.68
CA VAL A 139 -12.90 -23.75 10.19
C VAL A 139 -12.40 -23.50 11.61
N GLU A 140 -12.43 -24.51 12.49
CA GLU A 140 -11.88 -24.38 13.85
C GLU A 140 -10.37 -24.09 13.86
N LEU A 141 -9.60 -24.63 12.90
CA LEU A 141 -8.17 -24.29 12.77
C LEU A 141 -7.90 -22.81 12.46
N LEU A 142 -8.88 -22.05 11.98
CA LEU A 142 -8.71 -20.59 11.83
C LEU A 142 -8.49 -19.89 13.18
N ARG A 143 -8.83 -20.53 14.31
CA ARG A 143 -8.58 -20.02 15.67
C ARG A 143 -7.19 -20.36 16.19
N HIS A 144 -6.43 -21.18 15.48
CA HIS A 144 -5.13 -21.65 15.97
C HIS A 144 -4.15 -20.46 16.13
N PRO A 145 -3.38 -20.39 17.23
CA PRO A 145 -2.45 -19.28 17.48
C PRO A 145 -1.32 -19.21 16.45
N ASN A 146 -0.76 -20.35 16.02
CA ASN A 146 0.11 -20.40 14.84
C ASN A 146 -0.65 -20.10 13.54
N VAL A 147 -0.37 -18.95 12.92
CA VAL A 147 -0.99 -18.54 11.65
C VAL A 147 -0.74 -19.52 10.51
N TRP A 148 0.33 -20.32 10.55
CA TRP A 148 0.56 -21.38 9.55
C TRP A 148 -0.64 -22.34 9.46
N GLN A 149 -1.22 -22.72 10.60
CA GLN A 149 -2.37 -23.63 10.67
C GLN A 149 -3.61 -22.97 10.04
N ALA A 150 -3.92 -21.73 10.43
CA ALA A 150 -5.05 -20.98 9.89
C ALA A 150 -4.93 -20.72 8.38
N ARG A 151 -3.75 -20.31 7.90
CA ARG A 151 -3.51 -20.07 6.47
C ARG A 151 -3.61 -21.37 5.65
N THR A 152 -3.10 -22.47 6.18
CA THR A 152 -3.16 -23.78 5.51
C THR A 152 -4.60 -24.29 5.44
N ALA A 153 -5.36 -24.20 6.54
CA ALA A 153 -6.77 -24.56 6.56
C ALA A 153 -7.59 -23.75 5.55
N ARG A 154 -7.42 -22.42 5.52
CA ARG A 154 -8.06 -21.56 4.52
C ARG A 154 -7.70 -21.94 3.08
N ARG A 155 -6.40 -22.19 2.79
CA ARG A 155 -5.96 -22.62 1.46
C ARG A 155 -6.63 -23.94 1.05
N LEU A 156 -6.69 -24.93 1.95
CA LEU A 156 -7.33 -26.21 1.67
C LEU A 156 -8.85 -26.07 1.45
N LEU A 157 -9.53 -25.21 2.22
CA LEU A 157 -10.94 -24.89 1.98
C LEU A 157 -11.14 -24.21 0.62
N GLN A 158 -10.25 -23.29 0.24
CA GLN A 158 -10.28 -22.66 -1.09
C GLN A 158 -10.06 -23.68 -2.22
N GLU A 159 -9.13 -24.62 -2.06
CA GLU A 159 -8.90 -25.71 -3.02
C GLU A 159 -10.13 -26.61 -3.17
N ARG A 160 -10.80 -26.94 -2.06
CA ARG A 160 -12.08 -27.68 -2.06
C ARG A 160 -13.20 -26.92 -2.76
N ALA A 161 -13.32 -25.62 -2.50
CA ALA A 161 -14.28 -24.75 -3.19
C ALA A 161 -14.05 -24.77 -4.71
N ALA A 162 -12.79 -24.63 -5.14
CA ALA A 162 -12.42 -24.67 -6.54
C ALA A 162 -12.66 -26.05 -7.20
N ALA A 163 -12.60 -27.13 -6.42
CA ALA A 163 -12.95 -28.48 -6.88
C ALA A 163 -14.46 -28.74 -6.98
N GLY A 164 -15.30 -27.83 -6.47
CA GLY A 164 -16.75 -27.95 -6.49
C GLY A 164 -17.34 -28.71 -5.29
N ASP A 165 -16.58 -28.86 -4.21
CA ASP A 165 -17.08 -29.46 -2.96
C ASP A 165 -18.17 -28.58 -2.33
N ASP A 166 -19.15 -29.20 -1.65
CA ASP A 166 -20.14 -28.47 -0.86
C ASP A 166 -19.51 -27.93 0.44
N LEU A 167 -19.41 -26.60 0.52
CA LEU A 167 -18.90 -25.87 1.66
C LEU A 167 -19.98 -25.08 2.42
N SER A 168 -21.27 -25.32 2.16
CA SER A 168 -22.38 -24.61 2.81
C SER A 168 -22.26 -24.59 4.34
N GLY A 169 -22.03 -25.74 4.97
CA GLY A 169 -21.83 -25.84 6.42
C GLY A 169 -20.57 -25.13 6.93
N ALA A 170 -19.51 -25.01 6.12
CA ALA A 170 -18.33 -24.24 6.48
C ALA A 170 -18.61 -22.74 6.38
N SER A 171 -19.32 -22.30 5.35
CA SER A 171 -19.77 -20.91 5.17
C SER A 171 -20.63 -20.44 6.34
N GLU A 172 -21.57 -21.26 6.82
CA GLU A 172 -22.40 -20.95 7.99
C GLU A 172 -21.57 -20.79 9.28
N GLN A 173 -20.60 -21.68 9.50
CA GLN A 173 -19.70 -21.60 10.66
C GLN A 173 -18.80 -20.36 10.59
N LEU A 174 -18.30 -20.01 9.41
CA LEU A 174 -17.48 -18.83 9.20
C LEU A 174 -18.27 -17.53 9.40
N LEU A 175 -19.52 -17.47 8.94
CA LEU A 175 -20.41 -16.33 9.20
C LEU A 175 -20.71 -16.19 10.70
N THR A 176 -20.91 -17.31 11.39
CA THR A 176 -21.06 -17.33 12.85
C THR A 176 -19.79 -16.81 13.52
N MET A 177 -18.61 -17.31 13.13
CA MET A 177 -17.32 -16.85 13.65
C MET A 177 -17.13 -15.34 13.42
N PHE A 178 -17.42 -14.82 12.22
CA PHE A 178 -17.32 -13.39 11.96
C PHE A 178 -18.23 -12.54 12.88
N THR A 179 -19.43 -13.02 13.18
CA THR A 179 -20.43 -12.27 13.95
C THR A 179 -20.30 -12.44 15.46
N SER A 180 -19.85 -13.60 15.96
CA SER A 180 -19.78 -13.90 17.39
C SER A 180 -18.45 -13.55 18.04
N GLU A 181 -17.36 -13.51 17.27
CA GLU A 181 -16.04 -13.18 17.78
C GLU A 181 -15.88 -11.69 18.05
N THR A 182 -15.19 -11.38 19.15
CA THR A 182 -14.77 -10.02 19.49
C THR A 182 -13.32 -9.74 19.09
N ASP A 183 -12.53 -10.79 18.83
CA ASP A 183 -11.17 -10.68 18.34
C ASP A 183 -11.18 -10.36 16.84
N GLU A 184 -10.71 -9.16 16.49
CA GLU A 184 -10.60 -8.67 15.13
C GLU A 184 -9.79 -9.61 14.21
N ILE A 185 -8.76 -10.28 14.74
CA ILE A 185 -7.95 -11.23 13.96
C ILE A 185 -8.82 -12.41 13.53
N LEU A 186 -9.67 -12.93 14.42
CA LEU A 186 -10.57 -14.04 14.12
C LEU A 186 -11.67 -13.61 13.14
N GLN A 187 -12.23 -12.41 13.31
CA GLN A 187 -13.18 -11.85 12.35
C GLN A 187 -12.55 -11.73 10.96
N LEU A 188 -11.33 -11.21 10.84
CA LEU A 188 -10.62 -11.09 9.57
C LEU A 188 -10.29 -12.46 8.97
N ARG A 189 -9.84 -13.44 9.76
CA ARG A 189 -9.60 -14.80 9.27
C ARG A 189 -10.86 -15.44 8.70
N ALA A 190 -12.01 -15.27 9.37
CA ALA A 190 -13.30 -15.72 8.89
C ALA A 190 -13.70 -15.02 7.58
N MET A 191 -13.64 -13.68 7.55
CA MET A 191 -13.96 -12.86 6.38
C MET A 191 -13.10 -13.24 5.16
N TRP A 192 -11.79 -13.42 5.34
CA TRP A 192 -10.90 -13.84 4.26
C TRP A 192 -11.22 -15.25 3.76
N CYS A 193 -11.58 -16.16 4.68
CA CYS A 193 -11.95 -17.51 4.31
C CYS A 193 -13.27 -17.52 3.52
N LEU A 194 -14.29 -16.79 3.98
CA LEU A 194 -15.55 -16.60 3.26
C LEU A 194 -15.32 -16.12 1.83
N ASN A 195 -14.53 -15.05 1.65
CA ASN A 195 -14.23 -14.55 0.31
C ASN A 195 -13.49 -15.59 -0.55
N SER A 196 -12.50 -16.29 0.04
CA SER A 196 -11.71 -17.29 -0.70
C SER A 196 -12.49 -18.52 -1.17
N ILE A 197 -13.61 -18.84 -0.52
CA ILE A 197 -14.51 -19.95 -0.90
C ILE A 197 -15.73 -19.46 -1.70
N GLY A 198 -15.80 -18.18 -2.07
CA GLY A 198 -16.93 -17.60 -2.80
C GLY A 198 -18.22 -17.45 -1.99
N ALA A 199 -18.12 -17.40 -0.66
CA ALA A 199 -19.25 -17.31 0.27
C ALA A 199 -19.52 -15.87 0.77
N THR A 200 -19.08 -14.86 0.03
CA THR A 200 -19.41 -13.45 0.24
C THR A 200 -20.16 -12.90 -0.97
N ASP A 201 -21.12 -12.01 -0.73
CA ASP A 201 -21.76 -11.21 -1.76
C ASP A 201 -21.59 -9.70 -1.49
N ALA A 202 -21.96 -8.88 -2.46
CA ALA A 202 -21.79 -7.43 -2.37
C ALA A 202 -22.68 -6.84 -1.26
N GLU A 203 -23.87 -7.39 -1.06
CA GLU A 203 -24.83 -6.97 -0.04
C GLU A 203 -24.26 -7.14 1.37
N TRP A 204 -23.63 -8.28 1.66
CA TRP A 204 -22.95 -8.53 2.92
C TRP A 204 -21.71 -7.64 3.07
N LEU A 205 -20.90 -7.50 2.01
CA LEU A 205 -19.71 -6.65 2.03
C LEU A 205 -20.05 -5.16 2.23
N HIS A 206 -21.18 -4.67 1.70
CA HIS A 206 -21.67 -3.32 1.94
C HIS A 206 -22.01 -3.08 3.41
N GLN A 207 -22.41 -4.10 4.16
CA GLN A 207 -22.58 -3.94 5.61
C GLN A 207 -21.22 -3.76 6.30
N GLN A 208 -20.18 -4.45 5.81
CA GLN A 208 -18.86 -4.47 6.43
C GLN A 208 -18.04 -3.21 6.20
N ILE A 209 -18.36 -2.37 5.20
CA ILE A 209 -17.73 -1.04 5.08
C ILE A 209 -18.13 -0.09 6.22
N SER A 210 -19.11 -0.45 7.06
CA SER A 210 -19.51 0.30 8.26
C SER A 210 -19.05 -0.37 9.57
N HIS A 211 -18.22 -1.41 9.49
CA HIS A 211 -17.76 -2.15 10.67
C HIS A 211 -16.90 -1.26 11.60
N PRO A 212 -16.95 -1.45 12.94
CA PRO A 212 -16.15 -0.64 13.88
C PRO A 212 -14.64 -0.73 13.63
N SER A 213 -14.16 -1.92 13.26
CA SER A 213 -12.75 -2.16 12.93
C SER A 213 -12.39 -1.58 11.56
N GLU A 214 -11.32 -0.78 11.50
CA GLU A 214 -10.80 -0.23 10.25
C GLU A 214 -10.28 -1.34 9.30
N HIS A 215 -9.77 -2.43 9.86
CA HIS A 215 -9.26 -3.56 9.10
C HIS A 215 -10.36 -4.35 8.40
N VAL A 216 -11.52 -4.52 9.02
CA VAL A 216 -12.68 -5.12 8.35
C VAL A 216 -13.20 -4.20 7.24
N ARG A 217 -13.32 -2.89 7.51
CA ARG A 217 -13.74 -1.91 6.50
C ARG A 217 -12.85 -1.92 5.26
N LEU A 218 -11.52 -1.88 5.43
CA LEU A 218 -10.60 -1.87 4.27
C LEU A 218 -10.64 -3.19 3.48
N TRP A 219 -10.86 -4.34 4.13
CA TRP A 219 -10.99 -5.61 3.41
C TRP A 219 -12.31 -5.70 2.65
N ALA A 220 -13.38 -5.13 3.20
CA ALA A 220 -14.64 -4.99 2.49
C ALA A 220 -14.47 -4.16 1.22
N VAL A 221 -13.81 -3.00 1.30
CA VAL A 221 -13.45 -2.16 0.14
C VAL A 221 -12.64 -2.94 -0.89
N ARG A 222 -11.64 -3.72 -0.44
CA ARG A 222 -10.82 -4.53 -1.33
C ARG A 222 -11.65 -5.60 -2.06
N PHE A 223 -12.44 -6.39 -1.35
CA PHE A 223 -13.24 -7.46 -1.97
C PHE A 223 -14.34 -6.92 -2.90
N LEU A 224 -14.95 -5.79 -2.56
CA LEU A 224 -15.91 -5.10 -3.42
C LEU A 224 -15.30 -4.61 -4.75
N THR A 225 -13.98 -4.43 -4.81
CA THR A 225 -13.33 -3.77 -5.95
C THR A 225 -12.30 -4.62 -6.68
N GLU A 226 -11.79 -5.70 -6.09
CA GLU A 226 -10.63 -6.44 -6.59
C GLU A 226 -10.81 -7.03 -8.00
N ASN A 227 -12.05 -7.36 -8.39
CA ASN A 227 -12.38 -7.92 -9.70
C ASN A 227 -12.54 -6.87 -10.81
N GLY A 228 -12.49 -5.57 -10.49
CA GLY A 228 -12.63 -4.47 -11.47
C GLY A 228 -14.03 -4.24 -12.04
N ASN A 229 -14.97 -5.18 -11.83
CA ASN A 229 -16.38 -5.03 -12.19
C ASN A 229 -17.18 -4.52 -10.98
N VAL A 230 -17.00 -3.23 -10.65
CA VAL A 230 -17.62 -2.63 -9.46
C VAL A 230 -19.04 -2.19 -9.76
N ARG A 231 -20.01 -2.65 -8.95
CA ARG A 231 -21.43 -2.32 -9.15
C ARG A 231 -21.68 -0.81 -8.93
N PRO A 232 -22.64 -0.19 -9.63
CA PRO A 232 -22.96 1.24 -9.44
C PRO A 232 -23.34 1.63 -8.01
N ASP A 233 -24.09 0.78 -7.31
CA ASP A 233 -24.44 0.99 -5.90
C ASP A 233 -23.22 0.94 -4.99
N THR A 234 -22.25 0.07 -5.30
CA THR A 234 -20.95 0.01 -4.61
C THR A 234 -20.17 1.32 -4.79
N VAL A 235 -20.13 1.88 -6.01
CA VAL A 235 -19.48 3.18 -6.25
C VAL A 235 -20.07 4.27 -5.36
N VAL A 236 -21.41 4.33 -5.25
CA VAL A 236 -22.10 5.30 -4.38
C VAL A 236 -21.74 5.09 -2.91
N GLN A 237 -21.67 3.84 -2.44
CA GLN A 237 -21.26 3.53 -1.07
C GLN A 237 -19.82 3.97 -0.79
N LEU A 238 -18.89 3.72 -1.71
CA LEU A 238 -17.49 4.12 -1.58
C LEU A 238 -17.32 5.65 -1.65
N GLU A 239 -18.14 6.36 -2.43
CA GLU A 239 -18.19 7.83 -2.45
C GLU A 239 -18.62 8.40 -1.09
N ASN A 240 -19.69 7.86 -0.51
CA ASN A 240 -20.15 8.27 0.82
C ASN A 240 -19.08 7.99 1.88
N MET A 241 -18.48 6.80 1.84
CA MET A 241 -17.42 6.39 2.75
C MET A 241 -16.18 7.29 2.64
N ALA A 242 -15.71 7.61 1.43
CA ALA A 242 -14.58 8.51 1.22
C ALA A 242 -14.78 9.91 1.83
N SER A 243 -16.03 10.34 1.97
CA SER A 243 -16.38 11.66 2.50
C SER A 243 -16.39 11.72 4.03
N THR A 244 -16.55 10.58 4.72
CA THR A 244 -16.73 10.52 6.18
C THR A 244 -15.72 9.62 6.90
N GLU A 245 -14.94 8.81 6.17
CA GLU A 245 -13.98 7.88 6.75
C GLU A 245 -12.86 8.60 7.51
N SER A 246 -12.68 8.21 8.78
CA SER A 246 -11.72 8.80 9.70
C SER A 246 -10.37 8.09 9.70
N SER A 247 -10.30 6.82 9.28
CA SER A 247 -9.04 6.10 9.15
C SER A 247 -8.33 6.45 7.86
N GLY A 248 -7.13 7.03 7.98
CA GLY A 248 -6.22 7.22 6.85
C GLY A 248 -5.87 5.91 6.12
N LEU A 249 -5.82 4.77 6.83
CA LEU A 249 -5.53 3.46 6.24
C LEU A 249 -6.70 3.01 5.35
N VAL A 250 -7.94 3.23 5.77
CA VAL A 250 -9.10 2.90 4.94
C VAL A 250 -9.19 3.86 3.74
N ARG A 251 -8.89 5.15 3.93
CA ARG A 251 -8.75 6.12 2.83
C ARG A 251 -7.69 5.71 1.81
N LEU A 252 -6.58 5.12 2.25
CA LEU A 252 -5.56 4.55 1.37
C LEU A 252 -6.08 3.40 0.52
N TYR A 253 -6.92 2.53 1.07
CA TYR A 253 -7.56 1.46 0.31
C TYR A 253 -8.64 1.98 -0.65
N LEU A 254 -9.36 3.04 -0.29
CA LEU A 254 -10.27 3.75 -1.21
C LEU A 254 -9.48 4.38 -2.37
N ALA A 255 -8.33 5.02 -2.10
CA ALA A 255 -7.45 5.56 -3.13
C ALA A 255 -6.92 4.44 -4.06
N ALA A 256 -6.49 3.30 -3.50
CA ALA A 256 -6.04 2.15 -4.27
C ALA A 256 -7.16 1.50 -5.11
N ALA A 257 -8.42 1.62 -4.69
CA ALA A 257 -9.57 1.12 -5.43
C ALA A 257 -9.87 1.94 -6.70
N LEU A 258 -9.50 3.23 -6.76
CA LEU A 258 -9.78 4.10 -7.89
C LEU A 258 -9.36 3.51 -9.24
N GLN A 259 -8.18 2.88 -9.33
CA GLN A 259 -7.70 2.28 -10.58
C GLN A 259 -8.53 1.08 -11.05
N ARG A 260 -9.33 0.47 -10.16
CA ARG A 260 -10.23 -0.64 -10.46
C ARG A 260 -11.62 -0.18 -10.89
N LEU A 261 -11.91 1.12 -10.82
CA LEU A 261 -13.17 1.71 -11.27
C LEU A 261 -13.06 2.18 -12.72
N GLN A 262 -14.22 2.31 -13.38
CA GLN A 262 -14.30 2.99 -14.66
C GLN A 262 -13.86 4.45 -14.52
N PRO A 263 -13.18 5.05 -15.51
CA PRO A 263 -12.62 6.41 -15.39
C PRO A 263 -13.61 7.48 -14.90
N GLN A 264 -14.87 7.41 -15.32
CA GLN A 264 -15.91 8.36 -14.92
C GLN A 264 -16.30 8.27 -13.44
N ASP A 265 -16.15 7.09 -12.82
CA ASP A 265 -16.59 6.82 -11.44
C ASP A 265 -15.53 7.22 -10.40
N ARG A 266 -14.30 7.52 -10.83
CA ARG A 266 -13.17 7.82 -9.95
C ARG A 266 -13.27 9.20 -9.30
N TRP A 267 -13.88 10.16 -9.99
CA TRP A 267 -13.75 11.58 -9.67
C TRP A 267 -14.35 11.97 -8.34
N LYS A 268 -15.54 11.46 -8.03
CA LYS A 268 -16.23 11.85 -6.79
C LYS A 268 -15.51 11.28 -5.56
N ILE A 269 -15.11 10.02 -5.62
CA ILE A 269 -14.31 9.37 -4.57
C ILE A 269 -12.97 10.10 -4.41
N ALA A 270 -12.24 10.35 -5.50
CA ALA A 270 -10.96 11.06 -5.45
C ALA A 270 -11.10 12.49 -4.92
N THR A 271 -12.18 13.20 -5.26
CA THR A 271 -12.48 14.54 -4.75
C THR A 271 -12.74 14.50 -3.25
N SER A 272 -13.54 13.55 -2.77
CA SER A 272 -13.79 13.37 -1.33
C SER A 272 -12.50 13.04 -0.57
N LEU A 273 -11.68 12.12 -1.09
CA LEU A 273 -10.37 11.80 -0.51
C LEU A 273 -9.44 13.03 -0.49
N ALA A 274 -9.39 13.78 -1.59
CA ALA A 274 -8.52 14.94 -1.72
C ALA A 274 -8.93 16.14 -0.84
N ARG A 275 -10.11 16.11 -0.18
CA ARG A 275 -10.56 17.14 0.76
C ARG A 275 -10.03 16.93 2.18
N HIS A 276 -9.51 15.75 2.52
CA HIS A 276 -8.91 15.46 3.84
C HIS A 276 -7.53 16.11 3.94
N ALA A 277 -7.47 17.32 4.50
CA ALA A 277 -6.23 18.10 4.59
C ALA A 277 -5.16 17.42 5.46
N GLU A 278 -5.55 16.58 6.42
CA GLU A 278 -4.60 15.83 7.24
C GLU A 278 -3.73 14.86 6.43
N ASP A 279 -4.19 14.44 5.26
CA ASP A 279 -3.50 13.48 4.39
C ASP A 279 -2.47 14.16 3.48
N ALA A 280 -2.41 15.50 3.46
CA ALA A 280 -1.59 16.25 2.52
C ALA A 280 -0.08 15.95 2.65
N SER A 281 0.36 15.56 3.85
CA SER A 281 1.76 15.23 4.16
C SER A 281 2.03 13.73 4.29
N ASP A 282 1.01 12.88 4.12
CA ASP A 282 1.18 11.43 4.16
C ASP A 282 2.10 10.95 3.02
N ARG A 283 2.94 9.96 3.29
CA ARG A 283 3.97 9.48 2.35
C ARG A 283 3.38 8.76 1.13
N GLN A 284 2.22 8.11 1.27
CA GLN A 284 1.64 7.28 0.21
C GLN A 284 0.32 7.83 -0.33
N LEU A 285 -0.54 8.36 0.53
CA LEU A 285 -1.94 8.63 0.20
C LEU A 285 -2.12 9.67 -0.92
N PRO A 286 -1.45 10.84 -0.92
CA PRO A 286 -1.46 11.76 -2.07
C PRO A 286 -1.04 11.11 -3.38
N LEU A 287 0.01 10.28 -3.37
CA LEU A 287 0.49 9.59 -4.57
C LEU A 287 -0.51 8.53 -5.03
N MET A 288 -1.13 7.79 -4.12
CA MET A 288 -2.14 6.78 -4.47
C MET A 288 -3.40 7.40 -5.05
N ILE A 289 -3.88 8.54 -4.53
CA ILE A 289 -4.99 9.29 -5.12
C ILE A 289 -4.60 9.73 -6.55
N TRP A 290 -3.40 10.28 -6.72
CA TRP A 290 -2.89 10.69 -8.03
C TRP A 290 -2.86 9.54 -9.03
N TYR A 291 -2.25 8.41 -8.68
CA TYR A 291 -2.19 7.23 -9.55
C TYR A 291 -3.59 6.69 -9.86
N GLY A 292 -4.55 6.84 -8.95
CA GLY A 292 -5.96 6.54 -9.18
C GLY A 292 -6.57 7.32 -10.35
N ILE A 293 -6.27 8.62 -10.46
CA ILE A 293 -6.95 9.54 -11.39
C ILE A 293 -6.12 9.94 -12.61
N GLU A 294 -4.79 9.76 -12.62
CA GLU A 294 -3.89 10.30 -13.65
C GLU A 294 -4.37 9.98 -15.07
N GLY A 295 -4.63 8.71 -15.38
CA GLY A 295 -5.09 8.28 -16.70
C GLY A 295 -6.52 8.73 -17.05
N ALA A 296 -7.31 9.18 -16.06
CA ALA A 296 -8.65 9.72 -16.27
C ALA A 296 -8.63 11.23 -16.59
N VAL A 297 -7.59 11.97 -16.19
CA VAL A 297 -7.46 13.42 -16.42
C VAL A 297 -7.72 13.83 -17.87
N PRO A 298 -7.06 13.25 -18.90
CA PRO A 298 -7.32 13.64 -20.29
C PRO A 298 -8.69 13.21 -20.81
N LEU A 299 -9.35 12.24 -20.15
CA LEU A 299 -10.67 11.75 -20.56
C LEU A 299 -11.81 12.62 -20.03
N ASN A 300 -11.59 13.33 -18.91
CA ASN A 300 -12.55 14.27 -18.35
C ASN A 300 -11.85 15.49 -17.70
N PRO A 301 -11.35 16.43 -18.51
CA PRO A 301 -10.68 17.63 -18.02
C PRO A 301 -11.57 18.50 -17.12
N GLU A 302 -12.89 18.51 -17.34
CA GLU A 302 -13.84 19.26 -16.51
C GLU A 302 -13.85 18.75 -15.07
N ALA A 303 -13.95 17.43 -14.88
CA ALA A 303 -13.90 16.82 -13.55
C ALA A 303 -12.53 17.02 -12.89
N ALA A 304 -11.44 16.98 -13.66
CA ALA A 304 -10.10 17.25 -13.16
C ALA A 304 -9.95 18.69 -12.65
N VAL A 305 -10.43 19.68 -13.41
CA VAL A 305 -10.45 21.10 -12.99
C VAL A 305 -11.30 21.29 -11.73
N ALA A 306 -12.49 20.67 -11.67
CA ALA A 306 -13.34 20.73 -10.49
C ALA A 306 -12.70 20.10 -9.25
N LEU A 307 -11.90 19.04 -9.41
CA LEU A 307 -11.14 18.43 -8.31
C LEU A 307 -10.06 19.38 -7.79
N VAL A 308 -9.34 20.08 -8.67
CA VAL A 308 -8.29 21.04 -8.27
C VAL A 308 -8.85 22.11 -7.33
N GLU A 309 -10.02 22.66 -7.64
CA GLU A 309 -10.69 23.69 -6.84
C GLU A 309 -10.97 23.24 -5.39
N GLN A 310 -11.35 21.96 -5.24
CA GLN A 310 -11.86 21.38 -4.00
C GLN A 310 -10.79 20.65 -3.18
N SER A 311 -9.70 20.24 -3.83
CA SER A 311 -8.60 19.51 -3.18
C SER A 311 -7.94 20.38 -2.12
N GLN A 312 -7.58 19.77 -0.99
CA GLN A 312 -6.72 20.31 0.07
C GLN A 312 -5.31 19.71 0.03
N ILE A 313 -4.99 18.90 -1.00
CA ILE A 313 -3.71 18.20 -1.13
C ILE A 313 -2.88 18.87 -2.25
N PRO A 314 -1.80 19.61 -1.91
CA PRO A 314 -0.99 20.35 -2.89
C PRO A 314 -0.45 19.50 -4.04
N LEU A 315 0.00 18.27 -3.74
CA LEU A 315 0.51 17.33 -4.74
C LEU A 315 -0.54 17.03 -5.82
N ILE A 316 -1.80 16.83 -5.43
CA ILE A 316 -2.90 16.53 -6.35
C ILE A 316 -3.18 17.73 -7.25
N ARG A 317 -3.30 18.94 -6.68
CA ARG A 317 -3.50 20.17 -7.45
C ARG A 317 -2.41 20.34 -8.50
N ARG A 318 -1.14 20.31 -8.07
CA ARG A 318 0.04 20.47 -8.94
C ARG A 318 0.08 19.43 -10.05
N HIS A 319 -0.17 18.16 -9.74
CA HIS A 319 -0.09 17.08 -10.72
C HIS A 319 -1.21 17.13 -11.76
N ILE A 320 -2.44 17.44 -11.35
CA ILE A 320 -3.54 17.65 -12.30
C ILE A 320 -3.24 18.83 -13.22
N VAL A 321 -2.82 19.97 -12.65
CA VAL A 321 -2.47 21.17 -13.42
C VAL A 321 -1.36 20.88 -14.42
N ARG A 322 -0.30 20.18 -13.97
CA ARG A 322 0.80 19.77 -14.85
C ARG A 322 0.31 18.88 -15.99
N ARG A 323 -0.55 17.90 -15.68
CA ARG A 323 -1.05 16.94 -16.69
C ARG A 323 -1.96 17.60 -17.73
N LEU A 324 -2.83 18.53 -17.30
CA LEU A 324 -3.69 19.32 -18.20
C LEU A 324 -2.87 20.30 -19.04
N THR A 325 -1.91 20.99 -18.43
CA THR A 325 -1.05 21.97 -19.14
C THR A 325 -0.15 21.29 -20.16
N ALA A 326 0.22 20.02 -19.96
CA ALA A 326 0.95 19.25 -20.98
C ALA A 326 0.16 19.07 -22.29
N GLU A 327 -1.17 19.25 -22.27
CA GLU A 327 -2.06 19.18 -23.44
C GLU A 327 -2.47 20.58 -23.93
N LEU A 328 -1.79 21.65 -23.51
CA LEU A 328 -2.16 23.05 -23.79
C LEU A 328 -2.40 23.32 -25.29
N ASP A 329 -1.59 22.75 -26.18
CA ASP A 329 -1.71 22.95 -27.63
C ASP A 329 -2.99 22.33 -28.21
N SER A 330 -3.51 21.27 -27.58
CA SER A 330 -4.67 20.52 -28.08
C SER A 330 -5.97 20.87 -27.35
N GLN A 331 -5.88 21.22 -26.06
CA GLN A 331 -7.02 21.50 -25.18
C GLN A 331 -6.71 22.70 -24.26
N PRO A 332 -6.76 23.93 -24.78
CA PRO A 332 -6.43 25.14 -24.00
C PRO A 332 -7.49 25.51 -22.96
N GLU A 333 -8.76 25.15 -23.15
CA GLU A 333 -9.87 25.63 -22.33
C GLU A 333 -9.78 25.21 -20.84
N PRO A 334 -9.43 23.95 -20.50
CA PRO A 334 -9.23 23.56 -19.10
C PRO A 334 -8.09 24.33 -18.43
N VAL A 335 -7.02 24.66 -19.17
CA VAL A 335 -5.88 25.42 -18.65
C VAL A 335 -6.27 26.87 -18.41
N ASP A 336 -7.07 27.48 -19.30
CA ASP A 336 -7.54 28.86 -19.12
C ASP A 336 -8.46 29.01 -17.90
N ARG A 337 -9.27 27.98 -17.58
CA ARG A 337 -10.02 27.94 -16.31
C ARG A 337 -9.13 27.86 -15.08
N LEU A 338 -8.03 27.09 -15.13
CA LEU A 338 -7.04 27.06 -14.05
C LEU A 338 -6.39 28.43 -13.83
N ILE A 339 -6.06 29.12 -14.93
CA ILE A 339 -5.56 30.51 -14.89
C ILE A 339 -6.62 31.47 -14.32
N THR A 340 -7.88 31.30 -14.69
CA THR A 340 -8.98 32.07 -14.11
C THR A 340 -9.04 31.89 -12.59
N MET A 341 -8.90 30.67 -12.09
CA MET A 341 -8.88 30.40 -10.65
C MET A 341 -7.69 31.06 -9.93
N ILE A 342 -6.51 31.08 -10.56
CA ILE A 342 -5.34 31.83 -10.04
C ILE A 342 -5.71 33.32 -9.84
N GLY A 343 -6.41 33.91 -10.81
CA GLY A 343 -6.80 35.32 -10.79
C GLY A 343 -8.05 35.65 -9.97
N THR A 344 -8.77 34.68 -9.40
CA THR A 344 -9.98 34.95 -8.61
C THR A 344 -9.86 34.52 -7.15
N ARG A 345 -9.02 33.53 -6.85
CA ARG A 345 -8.84 33.02 -5.50
C ARG A 345 -7.67 33.71 -4.79
N ASN A 346 -7.95 34.33 -3.65
CA ASN A 346 -6.95 34.99 -2.81
C ASN A 346 -6.32 33.99 -1.82
N ASP A 347 -5.54 33.05 -2.34
CA ASP A 347 -4.90 31.94 -1.59
C ASP A 347 -3.53 31.66 -2.20
N SER A 348 -2.45 32.11 -1.53
CA SER A 348 -1.10 32.06 -2.10
C SER A 348 -0.58 30.63 -2.28
N ASP A 349 -0.92 29.71 -1.39
CA ASP A 349 -0.49 28.31 -1.50
C ASP A 349 -1.20 27.64 -2.69
N PHE A 350 -2.51 27.87 -2.85
CA PHE A 350 -3.26 27.41 -4.01
C PHE A 350 -2.68 27.97 -5.31
N GLN A 351 -2.47 29.29 -5.38
CA GLN A 351 -1.88 29.93 -6.56
C GLN A 351 -0.50 29.34 -6.90
N LEU A 352 0.33 29.11 -5.87
CA LEU A 352 1.66 28.56 -6.04
C LEU A 352 1.64 27.12 -6.58
N ASP A 353 0.71 26.28 -6.12
CA ASP A 353 0.55 24.90 -6.61
C ASP A 353 0.24 24.87 -8.12
N LEU A 354 -0.70 25.72 -8.56
CA LEU A 354 -1.12 25.82 -9.96
C LEU A 354 0.02 26.38 -10.83
N LEU A 355 0.65 27.48 -10.41
CA LEU A 355 1.77 28.08 -11.15
C LEU A 355 2.94 27.10 -11.31
N ARG A 356 3.30 26.36 -10.25
CA ARG A 356 4.34 25.31 -10.31
C ARG A 356 3.95 24.21 -11.29
N GLY A 357 2.71 23.73 -11.24
CA GLY A 357 2.22 22.70 -12.17
C GLY A 357 2.34 23.14 -13.63
N MET A 358 1.96 24.38 -13.94
CA MET A 358 2.07 24.95 -15.28
C MET A 358 3.54 25.08 -15.73
N ASN A 359 4.40 25.67 -14.89
CA ASN A 359 5.83 25.83 -15.19
C ASN A 359 6.56 24.49 -15.38
N GLU A 360 6.15 23.44 -14.66
CA GLU A 360 6.70 22.11 -14.86
C GLU A 360 6.30 21.49 -16.19
N ALA A 361 5.05 21.65 -16.59
CA ALA A 361 4.55 21.14 -17.87
C ALA A 361 5.22 21.84 -19.07
N LEU A 362 5.44 23.15 -18.95
CA LEU A 362 6.05 23.98 -19.99
C LEU A 362 7.58 24.03 -19.90
N ARG A 363 8.20 23.21 -19.04
CA ARG A 363 9.67 23.20 -18.92
C ARG A 363 10.31 22.82 -20.26
N GLY A 364 11.17 23.69 -20.77
CA GLY A 364 11.86 23.52 -22.06
C GLY A 364 11.14 24.16 -23.25
N TRP A 365 9.92 24.68 -23.05
CA TRP A 365 9.23 25.47 -24.06
C TRP A 365 9.86 26.85 -24.18
N ARG A 366 10.02 27.32 -25.42
CA ARG A 366 10.49 28.69 -25.70
C ARG A 366 9.36 29.70 -25.67
N GLN A 367 8.18 29.28 -26.13
CA GLN A 367 6.97 30.08 -26.21
C GLN A 367 5.77 29.14 -26.17
N ALA A 368 4.73 29.50 -25.42
CA ALA A 368 3.44 28.82 -25.39
C ALA A 368 2.33 29.80 -25.80
N PRO A 369 1.19 29.33 -26.33
CA PRO A 369 0.08 30.22 -26.64
C PRO A 369 -0.42 30.91 -25.37
N MET A 370 -0.43 32.24 -25.35
CA MET A 370 -0.99 33.02 -24.24
C MET A 370 -2.51 32.82 -24.21
N LEU A 371 -3.01 32.37 -23.06
CA LEU A 371 -4.44 32.16 -22.84
C LEU A 371 -5.14 33.45 -22.40
N PRO A 372 -6.42 33.66 -22.78
CA PRO A 372 -7.14 34.92 -22.55
C PRO A 372 -7.14 35.39 -21.09
N SER A 373 -7.23 34.46 -20.13
CA SER A 373 -7.34 34.78 -18.71
C SER A 373 -6.01 35.18 -18.06
N TRP A 374 -4.88 34.98 -18.77
CA TRP A 374 -3.54 35.21 -18.20
C TRP A 374 -3.30 36.67 -17.82
N SER A 375 -3.64 37.63 -18.67
CA SER A 375 -3.36 39.05 -18.41
C SER A 375 -3.96 39.51 -17.07
N ARG A 376 -5.19 39.09 -16.78
CA ARG A 376 -5.86 39.43 -15.51
C ARG A 376 -5.27 38.65 -14.33
N ALA A 377 -4.96 37.37 -14.50
CA ALA A 377 -4.35 36.58 -13.44
C ALA A 377 -2.95 37.14 -13.08
N ALA A 378 -2.15 37.50 -14.07
CA ALA A 378 -0.80 38.04 -13.92
C ALA A 378 -0.78 39.32 -13.08
N GLU A 379 -1.70 40.26 -13.30
CA GLU A 379 -1.84 41.47 -12.46
C GLU A 379 -1.96 41.15 -10.97
N ILE A 380 -2.63 40.05 -10.64
CA ILE A 380 -2.90 39.63 -9.26
C ILE A 380 -1.71 38.90 -8.68
N VAL A 381 -1.20 37.87 -9.37
CA VAL A 381 -0.10 37.05 -8.82
C VAL A 381 1.25 37.75 -8.82
N LEU A 382 1.49 38.71 -9.73
CA LEU A 382 2.70 39.54 -9.70
C LEU A 382 2.70 40.54 -8.54
N MET A 383 1.53 40.83 -7.96
CA MET A 383 1.35 41.67 -6.77
C MET A 383 1.14 40.84 -5.50
N SER A 384 1.27 39.52 -5.58
CA SER A 384 1.10 38.62 -4.43
C SER A 384 2.09 38.95 -3.31
N PRO A 385 1.71 38.83 -2.03
CA PRO A 385 2.65 38.99 -0.91
C PRO A 385 3.70 37.86 -0.86
N SER A 386 3.46 36.70 -1.47
CA SER A 386 4.44 35.60 -1.53
C SER A 386 5.47 35.83 -2.64
N ASP A 387 6.74 35.83 -2.25
CA ASP A 387 7.88 35.94 -3.16
C ASP A 387 7.92 34.76 -4.15
N GLU A 388 7.56 33.57 -3.69
CA GLU A 388 7.47 32.36 -4.51
C GLU A 388 6.38 32.46 -5.56
N VAL A 389 5.18 32.95 -5.20
CA VAL A 389 4.09 33.18 -6.16
C VAL A 389 4.54 34.17 -7.24
N ARG A 390 5.12 35.31 -6.83
CA ARG A 390 5.65 36.29 -7.79
C ARG A 390 6.71 35.69 -8.70
N SER A 391 7.63 34.88 -8.15
CA SER A 391 8.70 34.22 -8.92
C SER A 391 8.14 33.23 -9.95
N GLU A 392 7.22 32.35 -9.56
CA GLU A 392 6.62 31.37 -10.46
C GLU A 392 5.73 32.04 -11.52
N ALA A 393 5.02 33.12 -11.16
CA ALA A 393 4.24 33.93 -12.10
C ALA A 393 5.13 34.60 -13.17
N GLN A 394 6.27 35.15 -12.76
CA GLN A 394 7.25 35.74 -13.70
C GLN A 394 7.80 34.70 -14.68
N LYS A 395 8.16 33.51 -14.18
CA LYS A 395 8.63 32.41 -15.05
C LYS A 395 7.58 32.02 -16.09
N LEU A 396 6.33 31.90 -15.67
CA LEU A 396 5.23 31.54 -16.57
C LEU A 396 4.96 32.64 -17.60
N GLY A 397 5.00 33.91 -17.17
CA GLY A 397 4.84 35.06 -18.05
C GLY A 397 5.86 35.11 -19.19
N VAL A 398 7.12 34.77 -18.93
CA VAL A 398 8.16 34.69 -19.97
C VAL A 398 7.81 33.70 -21.08
N VAL A 399 7.13 32.59 -20.75
CA VAL A 399 6.77 31.56 -21.73
C VAL A 399 5.51 31.97 -22.52
N PHE A 400 4.55 32.66 -21.90
CA PHE A 400 3.36 33.14 -22.61
C PHE A 400 3.61 34.36 -23.51
N GLY A 401 4.64 35.15 -23.22
CA GLY A 401 5.04 36.32 -24.02
C GLY A 401 4.55 37.62 -23.41
#